data_AF-A0A944MEX8-F1
#
_entry.id   AF-A0A944MEX8-F1
#
_cell.length_a   1.000
_cell.length_b   1.000
_cell.length_c   1.000
_cell.angle_alpha   90.00
_cell.angle_beta   90.00
_cell.angle_gamma   90.00
#
_symmetry.space_group_name_H-M   'P 1'
#
loop_
_entity.id
_entity.type
_entity.pdbx_description
1 polymer ?
#
loop_
_entity_poly.entity_id
_entity_poly.type
_entity_poly.pdbx_seq_one_letter_code
_entity_poly.pdbx_strand_id
1 'polypeptide(L)'
;MTRCNSQIALTILTLVLLAGCASKVPKVIGTPPAGNIRVDEVQQHQQQFSNSRVRWGGEIISVENLADETHIEILSRQLTDKGKPKDDQRSIGRFIARIEGYLEPEEYPKNRQITVTGTLLEVVKKPVGDYPYPYPVVEVEAYYLWPEEKVYHRPYYYDPFYDPFYFPYWRRYPYYYW
;
A
#
# COMPACT_ATOMS: atom_id res chain seq x y z
N MET A 1 -5.12 -15.11 -52.90
CA MET A 1 -5.32 -15.59 -51.51
C MET A 1 -4.25 -15.08 -50.52
N THR A 2 -3.61 -13.92 -50.73
CA THR A 2 -2.51 -13.42 -49.87
C THR A 2 -2.87 -12.22 -48.99
N ARG A 3 -3.92 -11.45 -49.34
CA ARG A 3 -4.35 -10.27 -48.57
C ARG A 3 -5.05 -10.61 -47.24
N CYS A 4 -5.68 -11.78 -47.12
CA CYS A 4 -6.38 -12.20 -45.90
C CYS A 4 -5.40 -12.55 -44.76
N ASN A 5 -4.30 -13.25 -45.08
CA ASN A 5 -3.28 -13.63 -44.09
C ASN A 5 -2.49 -12.43 -43.53
N SER A 6 -2.25 -11.40 -44.35
CA SER A 6 -1.52 -10.20 -43.90
C SER A 6 -2.33 -9.35 -42.93
N GLN A 7 -3.65 -9.27 -43.10
CA GLN A 7 -4.55 -8.54 -42.19
C GLN A 7 -4.67 -9.25 -40.84
N ILE A 8 -4.76 -10.58 -40.84
CA ILE A 8 -4.80 -11.39 -39.61
C ILE A 8 -3.48 -11.27 -38.84
N ALA A 9 -2.33 -11.31 -39.53
CA ALA A 9 -1.02 -11.14 -38.91
C ALA A 9 -0.84 -9.76 -38.26
N LEU A 10 -1.31 -8.68 -38.92
CA LEU A 10 -1.24 -7.32 -38.38
C LEU A 10 -2.14 -7.17 -37.13
N THR A 11 -3.31 -7.79 -37.15
CA THR A 11 -4.29 -7.71 -36.05
C THR A 11 -3.78 -8.46 -34.80
N ILE A 12 -3.16 -9.63 -34.99
CA ILE A 12 -2.56 -10.42 -33.90
C ILE A 12 -1.34 -9.69 -33.30
N LEU A 13 -0.48 -9.09 -34.14
CA LEU A 13 0.67 -8.31 -33.67
C LEU A 13 0.25 -7.09 -32.84
N THR A 14 -0.86 -6.44 -33.23
CA THR A 14 -1.43 -5.31 -32.48
C THR A 14 -1.97 -5.78 -31.13
N LEU A 15 -2.64 -6.93 -31.05
CA LEU A 15 -3.17 -7.47 -29.79
C LEU A 15 -2.06 -7.86 -28.79
N VAL A 16 -0.92 -8.35 -29.27
CA VAL A 16 0.26 -8.68 -28.45
C VAL A 16 0.93 -7.42 -27.89
N LEU A 17 0.91 -6.31 -28.64
CA LEU A 17 1.46 -5.02 -28.20
C LEU A 17 0.59 -4.32 -27.14
N LEU A 18 -0.70 -4.69 -27.00
CA LEU A 18 -1.58 -4.18 -25.96
C LEU A 18 -1.49 -4.94 -24.62
N ALA A 19 -0.66 -5.99 -24.50
CA ALA A 19 -0.34 -6.63 -23.23
C ALA A 19 0.60 -5.74 -22.38
N GLY A 20 0.16 -4.51 -22.09
CA GLY A 20 0.89 -3.53 -21.31
C GLY A 20 0.94 -3.90 -19.83
N CYS A 21 2.18 -3.96 -19.31
CA CYS A 21 2.61 -4.04 -17.91
C CYS A 21 1.51 -4.11 -16.83
N ALA A 22 1.06 -5.33 -16.51
CA ALA A 22 0.37 -5.59 -15.26
C ALA A 22 1.29 -5.25 -14.07
N SER A 23 0.74 -4.51 -13.11
CA SER A 23 1.39 -4.04 -11.88
C SER A 23 2.39 -5.05 -11.29
N LYS A 24 3.65 -4.62 -11.07
CA LYS A 24 4.77 -5.42 -10.54
C LYS A 24 4.66 -5.76 -9.04
N VAL A 25 3.46 -5.81 -8.48
CA VAL A 25 3.29 -6.23 -7.07
C VAL A 25 3.44 -7.76 -7.02
N PRO A 26 4.35 -8.32 -6.19
CA PRO A 26 4.48 -9.76 -6.06
C PRO A 26 3.16 -10.41 -5.68
N LYS A 27 2.82 -11.54 -6.31
CA LYS A 27 1.55 -12.26 -6.06
C LYS A 27 1.35 -12.61 -4.58
N VAL A 28 2.44 -12.91 -3.88
CA VAL A 28 2.48 -13.22 -2.44
C VAL A 28 2.01 -12.05 -1.56
N ILE A 29 2.16 -10.81 -2.05
CA ILE A 29 1.66 -9.61 -1.37
C ILE A 29 0.17 -9.38 -1.72
N GLY A 30 -0.26 -9.77 -2.92
CA GLY A 30 -1.64 -9.62 -3.36
C GLY A 30 -2.62 -10.61 -2.73
N THR A 31 -2.15 -11.74 -2.18
CA THR A 31 -3.03 -12.80 -1.63
C THR A 31 -2.78 -12.99 -0.14
N PRO A 32 -3.77 -12.74 0.75
CA PRO A 32 -3.61 -12.99 2.18
C PRO A 32 -3.53 -14.50 2.47
N PRO A 33 -2.77 -14.92 3.50
CA PRO A 33 -2.79 -16.30 3.97
C PRO A 33 -4.15 -16.66 4.59
N ALA A 34 -4.49 -17.94 4.59
CA ALA A 34 -5.67 -18.43 5.29
C ALA A 34 -5.53 -18.17 6.80
N GLY A 35 -6.56 -17.59 7.42
CA GLY A 35 -6.49 -17.24 8.85
C GLY A 35 -5.49 -16.13 9.17
N ASN A 36 -5.37 -15.12 8.31
CA ASN A 36 -4.49 -13.95 8.54
C ASN A 36 -4.91 -13.19 9.82
N ILE A 37 -4.31 -13.53 10.95
CA ILE A 37 -4.54 -12.93 12.26
C ILE A 37 -4.10 -11.47 12.23
N ARG A 38 -4.75 -10.61 13.02
CA ARG A 38 -4.42 -9.18 13.06
C ARG A 38 -3.35 -8.86 14.11
N VAL A 39 -2.64 -7.75 13.92
CA VAL A 39 -1.58 -7.30 14.84
C VAL A 39 -2.12 -7.06 16.25
N ASP A 40 -3.26 -6.39 16.39
CA ASP A 40 -3.92 -6.11 17.66
C ASP A 40 -4.33 -7.38 18.42
N GLU A 41 -4.76 -8.41 17.70
CA GLU A 41 -5.13 -9.71 18.29
C GLU A 41 -3.91 -10.42 18.90
N VAL A 42 -2.77 -10.41 18.20
CA VAL A 42 -1.51 -11.01 18.68
C VAL A 42 -0.95 -10.27 19.89
N GLN A 43 -1.05 -8.95 19.89
CA GLN A 43 -0.58 -8.13 21.02
C GLN A 43 -1.34 -8.44 22.32
N GLN A 44 -2.65 -8.74 22.20
CA GLN A 44 -3.50 -9.11 23.32
C GLN A 44 -3.28 -10.56 23.78
N HIS A 45 -3.04 -11.49 22.85
CA HIS A 45 -2.93 -12.93 23.14
C HIS A 45 -1.60 -13.53 22.68
N GLN A 46 -0.51 -13.04 23.28
CA GLN A 46 0.88 -13.22 22.83
C GLN A 46 1.32 -14.68 22.61
N GLN A 47 0.78 -15.64 23.38
CA GLN A 47 1.23 -17.04 23.37
C GLN A 47 0.44 -17.95 22.41
N GLN A 48 -0.64 -17.46 21.79
CA GLN A 48 -1.56 -18.32 21.05
C GLN A 48 -1.25 -18.44 19.55
N PHE A 49 -0.41 -17.57 19.01
CA PHE A 49 -0.33 -17.36 17.55
C PHE A 49 1.05 -17.60 16.93
N SER A 50 2.04 -18.09 17.68
CA SER A 50 3.36 -18.43 17.13
C SER A 50 3.26 -19.39 15.95
N ASN A 51 4.14 -19.20 14.96
CA ASN A 51 4.20 -19.93 13.68
C ASN A 51 3.02 -19.69 12.72
N SER A 52 2.18 -18.68 12.99
CA SER A 52 1.12 -18.30 12.05
C SER A 52 1.68 -17.53 10.86
N ARG A 53 1.16 -17.83 9.67
CA ARG A 53 1.47 -17.09 8.44
C ARG A 53 0.66 -15.80 8.43
N VAL A 54 1.33 -14.67 8.23
CA VAL A 54 0.70 -13.35 8.28
C VAL A 54 1.04 -12.53 7.04
N ARG A 55 0.12 -11.63 6.69
CA ARG A 55 0.32 -10.55 5.73
C ARG A 55 -0.10 -9.23 6.38
N TRP A 56 0.89 -8.44 6.74
CA TRP A 56 0.73 -7.17 7.45
C TRP A 56 1.43 -6.05 6.70
N GLY A 57 1.08 -4.81 7.01
CA GLY A 57 1.71 -3.67 6.38
C GLY A 57 1.27 -2.38 7.03
N GLY A 58 1.88 -1.29 6.61
CA GLY A 58 1.72 0.00 7.26
C GLY A 58 2.81 0.96 6.86
N GLU A 59 3.09 1.90 7.74
CA GLU A 59 4.12 2.93 7.54
C GLU A 59 5.39 2.59 8.29
N ILE A 60 6.54 2.79 7.64
CA ILE A 60 7.85 2.59 8.27
C ILE A 60 8.07 3.67 9.33
N ILE A 61 8.38 3.25 10.55
CA ILE A 61 8.73 4.13 11.67
C ILE A 61 10.24 4.27 11.79
N SER A 62 10.96 3.15 11.70
CA SER A 62 12.41 3.09 11.83
C SER A 62 12.97 1.86 11.12
N VAL A 63 14.25 1.93 10.75
CA VAL A 63 15.05 0.83 10.20
C VAL A 63 16.30 0.71 11.06
N GLU A 64 16.55 -0.50 11.57
CA GLU A 64 17.69 -0.83 12.43
C GLU A 64 18.43 -2.00 11.79
N ASN A 65 19.66 -1.77 11.29
CA ASN A 65 20.51 -2.85 10.80
C ASN A 65 21.29 -3.47 11.97
N LEU A 66 21.16 -4.79 12.12
CA LEU A 66 21.95 -5.62 13.02
C LEU A 66 23.07 -6.31 12.21
N ALA A 67 23.83 -7.20 12.86
CA ALA A 67 24.98 -7.85 12.24
C ALA A 67 24.62 -8.64 10.96
N ASP A 68 23.54 -9.41 11.01
CA ASP A 68 23.15 -10.35 9.95
C ASP A 68 21.71 -10.14 9.45
N GLU A 69 21.00 -9.15 9.99
CA GLU A 69 19.58 -8.91 9.70
C GLU A 69 19.21 -7.43 9.85
N THR A 70 18.08 -7.05 9.27
CA THR A 70 17.51 -5.72 9.36
C THR A 70 16.12 -5.79 10.00
N HIS A 71 15.90 -4.98 11.03
CA HIS A 71 14.61 -4.83 11.69
C HIS A 71 13.94 -3.55 11.21
N ILE A 72 12.75 -3.68 10.64
CA ILE A 72 11.91 -2.54 10.29
C ILE A 72 10.76 -2.46 11.28
N GLU A 73 10.68 -1.36 12.02
CA GLU A 73 9.52 -1.06 12.84
C GLU A 73 8.42 -0.46 11.96
N ILE A 74 7.24 -1.08 12.00
CA ILE A 74 6.11 -0.69 11.13
C ILE A 74 4.90 -0.34 11.99
N LEU A 75 4.32 0.84 11.73
CA LEU A 75 3.02 1.23 12.26
C LEU A 75 1.94 0.59 11.41
N SER A 76 1.31 -0.46 11.93
CA SER A 76 0.39 -1.29 11.17
C SER A 76 -0.88 -0.54 10.79
N ARG A 77 -1.31 -0.74 9.54
CA ARG A 77 -2.58 -0.26 8.99
C ARG A 77 -3.39 -1.43 8.45
N GLN A 78 -4.68 -1.21 8.23
CA GLN A 78 -5.47 -2.17 7.45
C GLN A 78 -4.99 -2.16 6.00
N LEU A 79 -4.98 -3.33 5.38
CA LEU A 79 -4.64 -3.48 3.97
C LEU A 79 -5.89 -3.45 3.11
N THR A 80 -5.73 -2.95 1.88
CA THR A 80 -6.68 -3.16 0.79
C THR A 80 -6.62 -4.61 0.30
N ASP A 81 -7.57 -5.02 -0.55
CA ASP A 81 -7.56 -6.37 -1.16
C ASP A 81 -6.26 -6.64 -1.93
N LYS A 82 -5.68 -5.59 -2.52
CA LYS A 82 -4.40 -5.63 -3.25
C LYS A 82 -3.16 -5.63 -2.33
N GLY A 83 -3.36 -5.59 -1.01
CA GLY A 83 -2.28 -5.61 -0.02
C GLY A 83 -1.68 -4.24 0.29
N LYS A 84 -2.16 -3.14 -0.32
CA LYS A 84 -1.68 -1.78 -0.02
C LYS A 84 -2.22 -1.29 1.34
N PRO A 85 -1.39 -0.70 2.22
CA PRO A 85 -1.86 -0.02 3.43
C PRO A 85 -2.86 1.10 3.11
N LYS A 86 -3.91 1.25 3.92
CA LYS A 86 -4.86 2.36 3.83
C LYS A 86 -4.38 3.57 4.64
N ASP A 87 -4.37 4.75 4.03
CA ASP A 87 -3.92 6.01 4.66
C ASP A 87 -4.92 6.57 5.69
N ASP A 88 -6.21 6.31 5.51
CA ASP A 88 -7.30 6.95 6.26
C ASP A 88 -7.70 6.23 7.56
N GLN A 89 -7.10 5.08 7.85
CA GLN A 89 -7.45 4.27 9.00
C GLN A 89 -6.51 4.52 10.18
N ARG A 90 -7.06 4.53 11.40
CA ARG A 90 -6.26 4.50 12.64
C ARG A 90 -5.30 3.30 12.62
N SER A 91 -4.13 3.46 13.23
CA SER A 91 -3.17 2.36 13.36
C SER A 91 -3.79 1.21 14.17
N ILE A 92 -3.52 -0.02 13.76
CA ILE A 92 -3.97 -1.25 14.45
C ILE A 92 -2.89 -1.84 15.36
N GLY A 93 -1.77 -1.13 15.56
CA GLY A 93 -0.66 -1.54 16.41
C GLY A 93 0.69 -1.28 15.75
N ARG A 94 1.75 -1.84 16.34
CA ARG A 94 3.11 -1.85 15.78
C ARG A 94 3.65 -3.26 15.78
N PHE A 95 4.45 -3.58 14.79
CA PHE A 95 5.15 -4.86 14.68
C PHE A 95 6.55 -4.63 14.11
N ILE A 96 7.40 -5.64 14.24
CA ILE A 96 8.75 -5.65 13.67
C ILE A 96 8.77 -6.63 12.51
N ALA A 97 9.25 -6.17 11.37
CA ALA A 97 9.60 -7.02 10.23
C ALA A 97 11.10 -7.34 10.31
N ARG A 98 11.44 -8.60 10.54
CA ARG A 98 12.81 -9.12 10.54
C ARG A 98 13.16 -9.64 9.16
N ILE A 99 14.12 -8.99 8.52
CA ILE A 99 14.56 -9.30 7.16
C ILE A 99 16.01 -9.77 7.23
N GLU A 100 16.32 -10.91 6.62
CA GLU A 100 17.69 -11.42 6.56
C GLU A 100 18.58 -10.47 5.73
N GLY A 101 19.78 -10.20 6.24
CA GLY A 101 20.76 -9.34 5.60
C GLY A 101 20.54 -7.83 5.81
N TYR A 102 21.22 -7.06 4.97
CA TYR A 102 21.26 -5.59 5.02
C TYR A 102 20.23 -4.97 4.07
N LEU A 103 19.52 -3.95 4.54
CA LEU A 103 18.78 -2.99 3.72
C LEU A 103 19.31 -1.59 3.94
N GLU A 104 19.43 -0.82 2.86
CA GLU A 104 19.87 0.57 2.87
C GLU A 104 18.77 1.47 3.46
N PRO A 105 18.94 2.10 4.65
CA PRO A 105 17.89 2.89 5.28
C PRO A 105 17.34 4.04 4.41
N GLU A 106 18.17 4.61 3.55
CA GLU A 106 17.76 5.67 2.60
C GLU A 106 16.79 5.18 1.52
N GLU A 107 16.79 3.88 1.20
CA GLU A 107 15.80 3.29 0.28
C GLU A 107 14.47 2.96 1.00
N TYR A 108 14.49 2.87 2.32
CA TYR A 108 13.35 2.54 3.18
C TYR A 108 13.04 3.68 4.17
N PRO A 109 12.84 4.92 3.68
CA PRO A 109 12.70 6.07 4.56
C PRO A 109 11.40 5.99 5.37
N LYS A 110 11.43 6.70 6.50
CA LYS A 110 10.28 6.85 7.39
C LYS A 110 9.03 7.34 6.63
N ASN A 111 7.86 6.87 7.07
CA ASN A 111 6.53 7.15 6.49
C ASN A 111 6.26 6.51 5.12
N ARG A 112 7.21 5.76 4.53
CA ARG A 112 6.91 4.94 3.35
C ARG A 112 5.97 3.80 3.72
N GLN A 113 5.06 3.49 2.81
CA GLN A 113 4.18 2.34 2.94
C GLN A 113 4.91 1.07 2.54
N ILE A 114 4.82 0.04 3.39
CA ILE A 114 5.38 -1.29 3.14
C ILE A 114 4.35 -2.35 3.48
N THR A 115 4.36 -3.45 2.72
CA THR A 115 3.62 -4.67 3.05
C THR A 115 4.61 -5.82 3.13
N VAL A 116 4.44 -6.68 4.13
CA VAL A 116 5.24 -7.88 4.34
C VAL A 116 4.34 -9.10 4.46
N THR A 117 4.87 -10.24 4.02
CA THR A 117 4.32 -11.56 4.25
C THR A 117 5.41 -12.41 4.89
N GLY A 118 5.03 -13.21 5.88
CA GLY A 118 6.01 -13.96 6.65
C GLY A 118 5.39 -14.86 7.70
N THR A 119 6.24 -15.29 8.63
CA THR A 119 5.85 -16.15 9.74
C THR A 119 6.01 -15.37 11.04
N LEU A 120 4.96 -15.38 11.85
CA LEU A 120 4.99 -14.77 13.19
C LEU A 120 5.85 -15.63 14.11
N LEU A 121 6.97 -15.08 14.59
CA LEU A 121 7.90 -15.77 15.48
C LEU A 121 7.45 -15.66 16.94
N GLU A 122 7.48 -14.42 17.44
CA GLU A 122 7.35 -14.12 18.86
C GLU A 122 6.80 -12.71 19.09
N VAL A 123 6.59 -12.36 20.36
CA VAL A 123 6.24 -11.00 20.78
C VAL A 123 7.33 -10.49 21.73
N VAL A 124 8.09 -9.49 21.29
CA VAL A 124 9.16 -8.88 22.07
C VAL A 124 8.69 -7.57 22.69
N LYS A 125 9.05 -7.31 23.95
CA LYS A 125 8.75 -6.02 24.60
C LYS A 125 9.90 -5.04 24.34
N LYS A 126 9.64 -3.98 23.58
CA LYS A 126 10.55 -2.84 23.37
C LYS A 126 9.90 -1.55 23.86
N PRO A 127 10.68 -0.57 24.37
CA PRO A 127 10.13 0.70 24.83
C PRO A 127 9.62 1.56 23.66
N VAL A 128 8.44 2.17 23.84
CA VAL A 128 7.98 3.33 23.06
C VAL A 128 7.92 4.51 24.01
N GLY A 129 8.96 5.35 24.00
CA GLY A 129 9.22 6.24 25.14
C GLY A 129 9.43 5.41 26.40
N ASP A 130 8.71 5.70 27.47
CA ASP A 130 8.79 4.93 28.73
C ASP A 130 7.82 3.73 28.79
N TYR A 131 7.00 3.53 27.77
CA TYR A 131 5.99 2.48 27.78
C TYR A 131 6.54 1.16 27.20
N PRO A 132 6.54 0.03 27.94
CA PRO A 132 6.99 -1.26 27.44
C PRO A 132 5.97 -1.85 26.47
N TYR A 133 6.18 -1.64 25.17
CA TYR A 133 5.22 -2.02 24.13
C TYR A 133 5.48 -3.45 23.62
N PRO A 134 4.44 -4.30 23.47
CA PRO A 134 4.57 -5.63 22.91
C PRO A 134 4.59 -5.59 21.38
N TYR A 135 5.74 -5.87 20.78
CA TYR A 135 5.93 -5.95 19.33
C TYR A 135 5.87 -7.40 18.85
N PRO A 136 4.83 -7.79 18.09
CA PRO A 136 4.89 -9.00 17.28
C PRO A 136 6.06 -8.91 16.30
N VAL A 137 6.83 -9.98 16.16
CA VAL A 137 7.98 -10.08 15.26
C VAL A 137 7.64 -11.04 14.14
N VAL A 138 7.71 -10.54 12.91
CA VAL A 138 7.46 -11.33 11.70
C VAL A 138 8.80 -11.61 11.04
N GLU A 139 9.13 -12.89 10.87
CA GLU A 139 10.17 -13.34 9.95
C GLU A 139 9.67 -13.18 8.52
N VAL A 140 10.29 -12.27 7.78
CA VAL A 140 9.81 -11.85 6.47
C VAL A 140 10.30 -12.82 5.40
N GLU A 141 9.36 -13.34 4.62
CA GLU A 141 9.67 -14.14 3.43
C GLU A 141 9.55 -13.32 2.14
N ALA A 142 8.64 -12.34 2.14
CA ALA A 142 8.48 -11.42 1.03
C ALA A 142 7.99 -10.07 1.54
N TYR A 143 8.46 -8.99 0.93
CA TYR A 143 7.98 -7.65 1.21
C TYR A 143 7.85 -6.83 -0.07
N TYR A 144 7.11 -5.74 0.02
CA TYR A 144 6.94 -4.80 -1.07
C TYR A 144 6.84 -3.37 -0.53
N LEU A 145 7.78 -2.54 -0.96
CA LEU A 145 7.79 -1.11 -0.71
C LEU A 145 6.91 -0.41 -1.75
N TRP A 146 5.84 0.23 -1.31
CA TRP A 146 4.92 0.93 -2.21
C TRP A 146 5.56 2.20 -2.74
N PRO A 147 5.33 2.56 -4.02
CA PRO A 147 5.81 3.82 -4.57
C PRO A 147 5.16 4.99 -3.84
N GLU A 148 5.90 6.09 -3.71
CA GLU A 148 5.35 7.34 -3.21
C GLU A 148 4.17 7.81 -4.06
N GLU A 149 3.08 8.15 -3.40
CA GLU A 149 1.99 8.85 -4.06
C GLU A 149 2.48 10.26 -4.38
N LYS A 150 2.65 10.53 -5.67
CA LYS A 150 2.85 11.91 -6.14
C LYS A 150 1.58 12.68 -5.82
N VAL A 151 1.65 13.60 -4.87
CA VAL A 151 0.59 14.59 -4.65
C VAL A 151 0.58 15.49 -5.89
N TYR A 152 -0.30 15.17 -6.84
CA TYR A 152 -0.56 16.05 -7.96
C TYR A 152 -1.33 17.25 -7.40
N HIS A 153 -0.61 18.32 -7.07
CA HIS A 153 -1.21 19.64 -6.99
C HIS A 153 -1.73 19.95 -8.39
N ARG A 154 -3.03 19.70 -8.64
CA ARG A 154 -3.69 20.30 -9.79
C ARG A 154 -3.57 21.80 -9.56
N PRO A 155 -2.83 22.55 -10.39
CA PRO A 155 -2.90 23.99 -10.30
C PRO A 155 -4.38 24.35 -10.47
N TYR A 156 -4.90 25.16 -9.56
CA TYR A 156 -6.20 25.79 -9.76
C TYR A 156 -6.10 26.53 -11.09
N TYR A 157 -6.63 25.92 -12.15
CA TYR A 157 -6.73 26.57 -13.43
C TYR A 157 -7.79 27.65 -13.25
N TYR A 158 -7.33 28.87 -12.98
CA TYR A 158 -8.17 30.05 -13.10
C TYR A 158 -8.50 30.15 -14.57
N ASP A 159 -9.69 29.69 -14.94
CA ASP A 159 -10.24 29.93 -16.28
C ASP A 159 -10.48 31.45 -16.38
N PRO A 160 -9.73 32.19 -17.23
CA PRO A 160 -9.88 33.64 -17.37
C PRO A 160 -11.25 34.05 -17.93
N PHE A 161 -12.04 33.09 -18.41
CA PHE A 161 -13.39 33.27 -18.91
C PHE A 161 -14.46 32.79 -17.92
N TYR A 162 -14.06 32.25 -16.76
CA TYR A 162 -14.98 31.97 -15.66
C TYR A 162 -15.18 33.25 -14.85
N ASP A 163 -16.09 34.09 -15.33
CA ASP A 163 -16.59 35.25 -14.59
C ASP A 163 -17.87 34.83 -13.83
N PRO A 164 -17.84 34.77 -12.47
CA PRO A 164 -19.00 34.41 -11.64
C PRO A 164 -20.19 35.38 -11.77
N PHE A 165 -19.98 36.53 -12.40
CA PHE A 165 -20.96 37.59 -12.61
C PHE A 165 -21.46 37.66 -14.06
N TYR A 166 -20.90 36.87 -14.97
CA TYR A 166 -21.39 36.75 -16.35
C TYR A 166 -22.51 35.71 -16.44
N PHE A 167 -23.64 36.00 -15.79
CA PHE A 167 -24.91 35.45 -16.22
C PHE A 167 -25.35 36.26 -17.46
N PRO A 168 -25.39 35.68 -18.67
CA PRO A 168 -25.97 36.37 -19.81
C PRO A 168 -27.45 36.57 -19.50
N TYR A 169 -27.86 37.83 -19.37
CA TYR A 169 -29.22 38.31 -19.09
C TYR A 169 -30.25 37.99 -20.20
N TRP A 170 -30.16 36.84 -20.86
CA TRP A 170 -31.02 36.46 -21.98
C TRP A 170 -31.61 35.08 -21.80
N ARG A 171 -32.51 34.96 -20.81
CA ARG A 171 -33.78 34.22 -20.94
C ARG A 171 -34.71 34.67 -19.81
N ARG A 172 -35.29 35.85 -20.01
CA ARG A 172 -36.51 36.28 -19.33
C ARG A 172 -37.65 35.35 -19.78
N TYR A 173 -37.89 34.28 -19.02
CA TYR A 173 -39.18 33.60 -19.07
C TYR A 173 -40.11 34.30 -18.07
N PRO A 174 -41.15 35.00 -18.53
CA PRO A 174 -42.13 35.58 -17.62
C PRO A 174 -42.95 34.44 -17.01
N TYR A 175 -42.88 34.31 -15.70
CA TYR A 175 -43.85 33.53 -14.94
C TYR A 175 -45.20 34.23 -15.06
N TYR A 176 -46.12 33.62 -15.82
CA TYR A 176 -47.54 33.91 -15.70
C TYR A 176 -48.08 33.18 -14.46
N TYR A 177 -48.66 33.95 -13.54
CA TYR A 177 -49.48 33.43 -12.45
C TYR A 177 -50.92 33.29 -12.95
N TRP A 178 -51.42 32.06 -12.93
CA TRP A 178 -52.78 31.69 -12.56
C TRP A 178 -52.77 30.25 -12.04
#